data_AF-A0A7W0JYU0-F1
#
_entry.id   AF-A0A7W0JYU0-F1
#
_cell.length_a   1.000
_cell.length_b   1.000
_cell.length_c   1.000
_cell.angle_alpha   90.00
_cell.angle_beta   90.00
_cell.angle_gamma   90.00
#
_symmetry.space_group_name_H-M   'P 1'
#
loop_
_entity.id
_entity.type
_entity.pdbx_description
1 polymer ?
#
loop_
_entity_poly.entity_id
_entity_poly.type
_entity_poly.pdbx_seq_one_letter_code
_entity_poly.pdbx_strand_id
1 'polypeptide(L)'
;MRISERLRSGLRPRPVDDTTAPEDPAAAQSLPIAGYDGLQEKEVTAHFRQLSQVELAEVEDYERSHRNRPVVLDKLRYMRSPEPVTGYDTLEAEEVARLLENADAAKVRAIRDYEGKFRGRRVVMGAAAQALPKAAANLDEQDRRDEKAQRTRTGIQDRRDLTS
;
A
#
# COMPACT_ATOMS: atom_id res chain seq x y z
N MET A 1 73.59 -14.36 5.93
CA MET A 1 72.62 -13.45 5.27
C MET A 1 71.70 -12.90 6.34
N ARG A 2 71.43 -11.62 6.55
CA ARG A 2 72.00 -10.33 6.17
C ARG A 2 71.49 -9.38 7.29
N ILE A 3 72.41 -8.71 7.99
CA ILE A 3 72.37 -7.29 8.40
C ILE A 3 71.24 -6.87 9.37
N SER A 4 71.54 -6.77 10.67
CA SER A 4 71.65 -5.52 11.50
C SER A 4 70.36 -4.72 11.65
N GLU A 5 69.71 -4.69 12.82
CA GLU A 5 70.05 -3.85 13.99
C GLU A 5 70.02 -2.33 13.69
N ARG A 6 69.01 -1.60 14.20
CA ARG A 6 69.16 -0.49 15.19
C ARG A 6 68.04 0.56 15.14
N LEU A 7 67.47 0.80 16.34
CA LEU A 7 67.12 2.08 16.98
C LEU A 7 66.38 3.18 16.18
N ARG A 8 65.27 3.70 16.74
CA ARG A 8 65.28 4.90 17.60
C ARG A 8 63.88 5.27 18.13
N SER A 9 63.85 5.59 19.41
CA SER A 9 62.78 6.23 20.15
C SER A 9 62.32 7.58 19.56
N GLY A 10 61.06 7.89 19.84
CA GLY A 10 60.58 9.26 20.08
C GLY A 10 59.67 9.80 18.99
N LEU A 11 58.38 9.97 19.29
CA LEU A 11 57.80 11.27 19.62
C LEU A 11 56.31 11.11 19.99
N ARG A 12 55.83 12.10 20.73
CA ARG A 12 54.58 12.20 21.48
C ARG A 12 53.30 12.11 20.63
N PRO A 13 52.16 11.77 21.25
CA PRO A 13 50.85 11.81 20.61
C PRO A 13 50.47 13.23 20.20
N ARG A 14 49.90 13.39 19.01
CA ARG A 14 49.21 14.63 18.62
C ARG A 14 47.76 14.55 19.11
N PRO A 15 47.26 15.52 19.89
CA PRO A 15 45.83 15.75 20.01
C PRO A 15 45.41 16.54 18.76
N VAL A 16 44.63 15.90 17.90
CA VAL A 16 43.75 16.64 16.99
C VAL A 16 42.34 16.45 17.53
N ASP A 17 41.96 17.36 18.42
CA ASP A 17 40.59 17.84 18.41
C ASP A 17 40.38 18.45 17.03
N ASP A 18 39.80 17.65 16.13
CA ASP A 18 38.95 18.20 15.11
C ASP A 18 37.60 17.53 15.31
N THR A 19 36.73 18.31 15.95
CA THR A 19 35.27 18.30 15.89
C THR A 19 34.77 17.72 14.57
N THR A 20 34.79 16.41 14.45
CA THR A 20 33.77 15.71 13.69
C THR A 20 32.74 15.45 14.75
N ALA A 21 31.76 16.35 14.82
CA ALA A 21 30.45 15.97 15.31
C ALA A 21 30.17 14.55 14.79
N PRO A 22 29.53 13.65 15.54
CA PRO A 22 28.76 12.65 14.83
C PRO A 22 27.88 13.48 13.90
N GLU A 23 28.18 13.48 12.60
CA GLU A 23 27.12 13.54 11.62
C GLU A 23 26.25 12.37 12.08
N ASP A 24 25.23 12.71 12.89
CA ASP A 24 24.04 11.91 13.00
C ASP A 24 23.82 11.44 11.56
N PRO A 25 23.93 10.13 11.26
CA PRO A 25 23.53 9.66 9.96
C PRO A 25 22.04 9.95 9.94
N ALA A 26 21.71 11.15 9.46
CA ALA A 26 20.44 11.82 9.63
C ALA A 26 19.39 10.77 9.38
N ALA A 27 18.77 10.32 10.48
CA ALA A 27 18.12 9.03 10.64
C ALA A 27 18.14 8.24 9.34
N ALA A 28 19.02 7.25 9.19
CA ALA A 28 18.88 6.27 8.12
C ALA A 28 17.46 5.70 8.26
N GLN A 29 16.50 6.35 7.61
CA GLN A 29 15.12 5.97 7.55
C GLN A 29 15.22 4.68 6.79
N SER A 30 15.20 3.58 7.54
CA SER A 30 15.30 2.26 6.95
C SER A 30 14.08 2.15 6.06
N LEU A 31 14.27 2.40 4.76
CA LEU A 31 13.20 2.33 3.81
C LEU A 31 12.54 0.95 3.92
N PRO A 32 11.26 0.83 3.57
CA PRO A 32 10.56 -0.45 3.50
C PRO A 32 11.28 -1.47 2.59
N ILE A 33 12.15 -1.00 1.69
CA ILE A 33 12.99 -1.81 0.83
C ILE A 33 14.42 -1.82 1.38
N ALA A 34 14.86 -2.98 1.88
CA ALA A 34 16.22 -3.15 2.38
C ALA A 34 17.26 -2.91 1.28
N GLY A 35 18.28 -2.12 1.60
CA GLY A 35 19.37 -1.81 0.66
C GLY A 35 18.92 -1.05 -0.57
N TYR A 36 17.82 -0.28 -0.50
CA TYR A 36 17.23 0.48 -1.61
C TYR A 36 18.25 1.24 -2.46
N ASP A 37 19.25 1.84 -1.82
CA ASP A 37 20.32 2.57 -2.48
C ASP A 37 21.25 1.70 -3.36
N GLY A 38 21.36 0.41 -3.06
CA GLY A 38 22.11 -0.53 -3.90
C GLY A 38 21.33 -1.03 -5.12
N LEU A 39 20.01 -0.83 -5.17
CA LEU A 39 19.14 -1.47 -6.15
C LEU A 39 18.96 -0.65 -7.42
N GLN A 40 18.93 -1.34 -8.56
CA GLN A 40 18.55 -0.77 -9.85
C GLN A 40 17.03 -0.56 -9.93
N GLU A 41 16.60 0.29 -10.87
CA GLU A 41 15.18 0.68 -11.05
C GLU A 41 14.24 -0.53 -11.20
N LYS A 42 14.67 -1.56 -11.93
CA LYS A 42 13.88 -2.78 -12.13
C LYS A 42 13.73 -3.61 -10.86
N GLU A 43 14.77 -3.65 -10.02
CA GLU A 43 14.75 -4.38 -8.75
C GLU A 43 13.84 -3.66 -7.76
N VAL A 44 14.00 -2.34 -7.63
CA VAL A 44 13.12 -1.48 -6.81
C VAL A 44 11.65 -1.68 -7.19
N THR A 45 11.32 -1.55 -8.48
CA THR A 45 9.94 -1.64 -8.95
C THR A 45 9.32 -3.04 -8.80
N ALA A 46 10.13 -4.09 -8.69
CA ALA A 46 9.65 -5.44 -8.40
C ALA A 46 9.12 -5.57 -6.96
N HIS A 47 9.69 -4.84 -6.00
CA HIS A 47 9.25 -4.85 -4.60
C HIS A 47 7.92 -4.14 -4.37
N PHE A 48 7.54 -3.19 -5.22
CA PHE A 48 6.37 -2.33 -4.99
C PHE A 48 5.04 -3.08 -4.84
N ARG A 49 4.92 -4.28 -5.42
CA ARG A 49 3.69 -5.09 -5.28
C ARG A 49 3.48 -5.64 -3.87
N GLN A 50 4.53 -5.66 -3.06
CA GLN A 50 4.50 -6.19 -1.69
C GLN A 50 4.29 -5.08 -0.66
N LEU A 51 4.64 -3.85 -1.01
CA LEU A 51 4.49 -2.67 -0.17
C LEU A 51 3.03 -2.22 -0.05
N SER A 52 2.68 -1.70 1.12
CA SER A 52 1.45 -0.97 1.39
C SER A 52 1.45 0.44 0.78
N GLN A 53 0.31 1.10 0.72
CA GLN A 53 0.19 2.48 0.27
C GLN A 53 1.03 3.43 1.12
N VAL A 54 1.14 3.20 2.43
CA VAL A 54 1.98 4.00 3.33
C VAL A 54 3.45 3.82 2.97
N GLU A 55 3.91 2.58 2.85
CA GLU A 55 5.29 2.27 2.47
C GLU A 55 5.63 2.80 1.06
N LEU A 56 4.71 2.72 0.11
CA LEU A 56 4.88 3.31 -1.23
C LEU A 56 5.01 4.84 -1.18
N ALA A 57 4.30 5.51 -0.26
CA ALA A 57 4.42 6.95 -0.07
C ALA A 57 5.80 7.32 0.51
N GLU A 58 6.27 6.57 1.50
CA GLU A 58 7.60 6.77 2.09
C GLU A 58 8.71 6.60 1.03
N VAL A 59 8.61 5.58 0.17
CA VAL A 59 9.55 5.38 -0.94
C VAL A 59 9.46 6.51 -1.96
N GLU A 60 8.27 7.05 -2.24
CA GLU A 60 8.08 8.19 -3.14
C GLU A 60 8.73 9.47 -2.61
N ASP A 61 8.49 9.80 -1.34
CA ASP A 61 9.06 10.99 -0.69
C ASP A 61 10.59 10.89 -0.61
N TYR A 62 11.10 9.71 -0.29
CA TYR A 62 12.53 9.44 -0.33
C TYR A 62 13.09 9.59 -1.75
N GLU A 63 12.50 8.95 -2.75
CA GLU A 63 13.01 8.96 -4.13
C GLU A 63 13.08 10.39 -4.68
N ARG A 64 12.06 11.22 -4.43
CA ARG A 64 12.03 12.64 -4.83
C ARG A 64 13.13 13.48 -4.18
N SER A 65 13.53 13.13 -2.96
CA SER A 65 14.52 13.88 -2.17
C SER A 65 15.96 13.44 -2.44
N HIS A 66 16.17 12.28 -3.08
CA HIS A 66 17.49 11.69 -3.27
C HIS A 66 17.87 11.56 -4.75
N ARG A 67 17.48 10.45 -5.40
CA ARG A 67 17.96 10.11 -6.75
C ARG A 67 17.03 10.54 -7.87
N ASN A 68 15.76 10.79 -7.55
CA ASN A 68 14.74 11.27 -8.48
C ASN A 68 14.66 10.46 -9.78
N ARG A 69 14.74 9.11 -9.69
CA ARG A 69 14.72 8.22 -10.85
C ARG A 69 13.33 8.23 -11.48
N PRO A 70 13.18 8.66 -12.75
CA PRO A 70 11.87 8.86 -13.36
C PRO A 70 11.09 7.56 -13.50
N VAL A 71 11.75 6.45 -13.82
CA VAL A 71 11.10 5.13 -13.97
C VAL A 71 10.47 4.67 -12.64
N VAL A 72 11.16 4.92 -11.52
CA VAL A 72 10.70 4.57 -10.17
C VAL A 72 9.50 5.43 -9.80
N LEU A 73 9.59 6.75 -9.98
CA LEU A 73 8.50 7.70 -9.68
C LEU A 73 7.26 7.48 -10.55
N ASP A 74 7.43 7.21 -11.84
CA ASP A 74 6.32 6.89 -12.74
C ASP A 74 5.61 5.61 -12.31
N LYS A 75 6.37 4.60 -11.88
CA LYS A 75 5.80 3.37 -11.36
C LYS A 75 5.09 3.60 -10.03
N LEU A 76 5.65 4.37 -9.11
CA LEU A 76 5.01 4.76 -7.85
C LEU A 76 3.70 5.50 -8.11
N ARG A 77 3.69 6.49 -9.00
CA ARG A 77 2.46 7.21 -9.39
C ARG A 77 1.39 6.26 -9.93
N TYR A 78 1.77 5.24 -10.70
CA TYR A 78 0.83 4.23 -11.16
C TYR A 78 0.31 3.34 -10.01
N MET A 79 1.16 3.01 -9.03
CA MET A 79 0.83 2.13 -7.91
C MET A 79 0.18 2.85 -6.73
N ARG A 80 0.30 4.16 -6.62
CA ARG A 80 -0.44 4.95 -5.64
C ARG A 80 -1.91 4.99 -6.06
N SER A 81 -2.77 4.34 -5.30
CA SER A 81 -4.20 4.23 -5.56
C SER A 81 -4.93 4.23 -4.23
N PRO A 82 -6.12 4.84 -4.14
CA PRO A 82 -6.91 4.75 -2.91
C PRO A 82 -7.18 3.29 -2.58
N GLU A 83 -7.05 2.95 -1.30
CA GLU A 83 -7.42 1.63 -0.80
C GLU A 83 -8.92 1.41 -1.00
N PRO A 84 -9.35 0.18 -1.33
CA PRO A 84 -10.76 -0.14 -1.55
C PRO A 84 -11.59 -0.07 -0.26
N VAL A 85 -10.93 -0.25 0.89
CA VAL A 85 -11.46 -0.05 2.24
C VAL A 85 -10.33 0.53 3.09
N THR A 86 -10.68 1.36 4.07
CA THR A 86 -9.69 1.96 4.98
C THR A 86 -8.89 0.89 5.71
N GLY A 87 -7.56 0.97 5.65
CA GLY A 87 -6.65 0.04 6.31
C GLY A 87 -6.57 -1.31 5.60
N TYR A 88 -6.91 -1.39 4.31
CA TYR A 88 -6.90 -2.64 3.56
C TYR A 88 -5.53 -3.32 3.58
N ASP A 89 -4.45 -2.55 3.45
CA ASP A 89 -3.10 -3.12 3.36
C ASP A 89 -2.61 -3.76 4.66
N THR A 90 -3.26 -3.45 5.80
CA THR A 90 -2.98 -4.08 7.10
C THR A 90 -3.84 -5.33 7.35
N LEU A 91 -4.82 -5.62 6.49
CA LEU A 91 -5.69 -6.78 6.65
C LEU A 91 -5.04 -8.05 6.12
N GLU A 92 -5.17 -9.12 6.88
CA GLU A 92 -4.76 -10.46 6.46
C GLU A 92 -5.72 -11.05 5.43
N ALA A 93 -5.24 -12.02 4.66
CA ALA A 93 -6.01 -12.58 3.53
C ALA A 93 -7.35 -13.17 3.97
N GLU A 94 -7.39 -13.81 5.13
CA GLU A 94 -8.56 -14.41 5.75
C GLU A 94 -9.56 -13.35 6.23
N GLU A 95 -9.08 -12.22 6.75
CA GLU A 95 -9.93 -11.10 7.17
C GLU A 95 -10.59 -10.44 5.97
N VAL A 96 -9.84 -10.23 4.90
CA VAL A 96 -10.38 -9.74 3.63
C VAL A 96 -11.41 -10.72 3.06
N ALA A 97 -11.16 -12.03 3.13
CA ALA A 97 -12.11 -13.03 2.67
C ALA A 97 -13.44 -12.95 3.44
N ARG A 98 -13.40 -12.82 4.77
CA ARG A 98 -14.61 -12.62 5.60
C ARG A 98 -15.32 -11.31 5.29
N LEU A 99 -14.55 -10.23 5.05
CA LEU A 99 -15.11 -8.95 4.64
C LEU A 99 -15.88 -9.06 3.32
N LEU A 100 -15.37 -9.84 2.37
CA LEU A 100 -16.00 -10.06 1.06
C LEU A 100 -17.31 -10.86 1.13
N GLU A 101 -17.52 -11.71 2.15
CA GLU A 101 -18.76 -12.49 2.29
C GLU A 101 -20.02 -11.62 2.43
N ASN A 102 -19.87 -10.46 3.06
CA ASN A 102 -20.97 -9.52 3.34
C ASN A 102 -20.82 -8.20 2.56
N ALA A 103 -19.83 -8.12 1.66
CA ALA A 103 -19.59 -6.92 0.87
C ALA A 103 -20.61 -6.79 -0.27
N ASP A 104 -20.95 -5.54 -0.60
CA ASP A 104 -21.70 -5.21 -1.80
C ASP A 104 -20.86 -5.44 -3.07
N ALA A 105 -21.52 -5.50 -4.23
CA ALA A 105 -20.87 -5.81 -5.49
C ALA A 105 -19.80 -4.77 -5.89
N ALA A 106 -19.98 -3.50 -5.52
CA ALA A 106 -19.02 -2.44 -5.83
C ALA A 106 -17.73 -2.62 -5.03
N LYS A 107 -17.84 -2.91 -3.73
CA LYS A 107 -16.72 -3.18 -2.84
C LYS A 107 -15.98 -4.45 -3.23
N VAL A 108 -16.68 -5.52 -3.61
CA VAL A 108 -16.06 -6.76 -4.13
C VAL A 108 -15.23 -6.48 -5.39
N ARG A 109 -15.77 -5.67 -6.32
CA ARG A 109 -15.02 -5.26 -7.53
C ARG A 109 -13.80 -4.43 -7.19
N ALA A 110 -13.94 -3.43 -6.32
CA ALA A 110 -12.84 -2.57 -5.90
C ALA A 110 -11.70 -3.37 -5.26
N ILE A 111 -12.02 -4.31 -4.37
CA ILE A 111 -11.04 -5.20 -3.73
C ILE A 111 -10.36 -6.10 -4.76
N ARG A 112 -11.11 -6.73 -5.68
CA ARG A 112 -10.55 -7.58 -6.73
C ARG A 112 -9.58 -6.82 -7.63
N ASP A 113 -9.98 -5.62 -8.08
CA ASP A 113 -9.19 -4.82 -9.01
C ASP A 113 -7.94 -4.26 -8.31
N TYR A 114 -8.06 -3.84 -7.05
CA TYR A 114 -6.94 -3.47 -6.21
C TYR A 114 -5.98 -4.65 -6.04
N GLU A 115 -6.45 -5.80 -5.56
CA GLU A 115 -5.62 -6.98 -5.33
C GLU A 115 -4.89 -7.42 -6.61
N GLY A 116 -5.53 -7.30 -7.78
CA GLY A 116 -4.92 -7.67 -9.07
C GLY A 116 -3.80 -6.75 -9.51
N LYS A 117 -3.91 -5.46 -9.17
CA LYS A 117 -2.88 -4.46 -9.41
C LYS A 117 -1.70 -4.59 -8.43
N PHE A 118 -1.98 -5.06 -7.22
CA PHE A 118 -1.03 -5.12 -6.10
C PHE A 118 -0.60 -6.57 -5.76
N ARG A 119 -0.88 -7.00 -4.52
CA ARG A 119 -0.34 -8.21 -3.90
C ARG A 119 -0.80 -9.51 -4.56
N GLY A 120 -1.95 -9.53 -5.24
CA GLY A 120 -2.44 -10.68 -5.99
C GLY A 120 -2.67 -11.92 -5.13
N ARG A 121 -3.04 -11.78 -3.85
CA ARG A 121 -3.24 -12.90 -2.92
C ARG A 121 -4.33 -13.82 -3.45
N ARG A 122 -3.96 -15.08 -3.71
CA ARG A 122 -4.85 -16.08 -4.33
C ARG A 122 -6.12 -16.33 -3.54
N VAL A 123 -6.03 -16.30 -2.20
CA VAL A 123 -7.16 -16.47 -1.29
C VAL A 123 -8.18 -15.33 -1.49
N VAL A 124 -7.72 -14.08 -1.47
CA VAL A 124 -8.57 -12.89 -1.68
C VAL A 124 -9.20 -12.91 -3.08
N MET A 125 -8.41 -13.24 -4.10
CA MET A 125 -8.90 -13.36 -5.47
C MET A 125 -9.97 -14.44 -5.62
N GLY A 126 -9.78 -15.59 -4.99
CA GLY A 126 -10.76 -16.67 -4.97
C GLY A 126 -12.03 -16.26 -4.22
N ALA A 127 -11.90 -15.62 -3.06
CA ALA A 127 -13.02 -15.10 -2.29
C ALA A 127 -13.81 -14.05 -3.08
N ALA A 128 -13.14 -13.11 -3.74
CA ALA A 128 -13.78 -12.07 -4.55
C ALA A 128 -14.53 -12.67 -5.76
N ALA A 129 -13.95 -13.68 -6.42
CA ALA A 129 -14.60 -14.39 -7.53
C ALA A 129 -15.88 -15.12 -7.08
N GLN A 130 -15.90 -15.67 -5.86
CA GLN A 130 -17.09 -16.32 -5.29
C GLN A 130 -18.13 -15.33 -4.77
N ALA A 131 -17.69 -14.20 -4.20
CA ALA A 131 -18.55 -13.19 -3.62
C ALA A 131 -19.27 -12.34 -4.67
N LEU A 132 -18.62 -12.05 -5.81
CA LEU A 132 -19.15 -11.14 -6.82
C LEU A 132 -20.55 -11.52 -7.36
N PRO A 133 -20.83 -12.76 -7.79
CA PRO A 133 -22.17 -13.13 -8.26
C PRO A 133 -23.21 -13.10 -7.14
N LYS A 134 -22.84 -13.45 -5.90
CA LYS A 134 -23.76 -13.39 -4.74
C LYS A 134 -24.11 -11.95 -4.38
N ALA A 135 -23.12 -11.08 -4.35
CA ALA A 135 -23.29 -9.66 -4.06
C ALA A 135 -24.14 -8.95 -5.12
N ALA A 136 -23.97 -9.33 -6.40
CA ALA A 136 -24.80 -8.80 -7.49
C ALA A 136 -26.27 -9.22 -7.34
N ALA A 137 -26.53 -10.49 -7.04
CA ALA A 137 -27.89 -10.99 -6.83
C ALA A 137 -28.60 -10.30 -5.64
N ASN A 138 -27.86 -10.01 -4.56
CA ASN A 138 -28.40 -9.32 -3.39
C ASN A 138 -28.75 -7.85 -3.70
N LEU A 139 -27.94 -7.15 -4.50
CA LEU A 139 -28.21 -5.78 -4.92
C LEU A 139 -29.50 -5.71 -5.77
N ASP A 140 -29.62 -6.60 -6.76
CA ASP A 140 -30.81 -6.66 -7.61
C ASP A 140 -32.09 -6.92 -6.80
N GLU A 141 -32.01 -7.76 -5.77
CA GLU A 141 -33.15 -8.05 -4.89
C GLU A 141 -33.50 -6.86 -3.99
N GLN A 142 -32.50 -6.14 -3.48
CA GLN A 142 -32.70 -4.91 -2.72
C GLN A 142 -33.37 -3.83 -3.59
N ASP A 143 -32.91 -3.63 -4.82
CA ASP A 143 -33.49 -2.64 -5.74
C ASP A 143 -34.97 -2.95 -6.04
N ARG A 144 -35.30 -4.23 -6.31
CA ARG A 144 -36.69 -4.67 -6.51
C ARG A 144 -37.56 -4.41 -5.27
N ARG A 145 -37.01 -4.69 -4.09
CA ARG A 145 -37.72 -4.50 -2.82
C ARG A 145 -38.00 -3.02 -2.57
N ASP A 146 -37.01 -2.16 -2.83
CA ASP A 146 -37.12 -0.72 -2.64
C ASP A 146 -38.09 -0.08 -3.64
N GLU A 147 -38.06 -0.51 -4.91
CA GLU A 147 -39.03 -0.06 -5.91
C GLU A 147 -40.47 -0.42 -5.50
N LYS A 148 -40.68 -1.67 -5.01
CA LYS A 148 -41.98 -2.08 -4.50
C LYS A 148 -42.42 -1.24 -3.30
N ALA A 149 -41.51 -0.96 -2.37
CA ALA A 149 -41.81 -0.13 -1.20
C ALA A 149 -42.18 1.31 -1.59
N GLN A 150 -41.47 1.90 -2.58
CA GLN A 150 -41.76 3.23 -3.10
C GLN A 150 -43.14 3.29 -3.76
N ARG A 151 -43.48 2.33 -4.63
CA ARG A 151 -44.82 2.25 -5.23
C ARG A 151 -45.93 2.17 -4.18
N THR A 152 -45.69 1.40 -3.13
CA THR A 152 -46.66 1.26 -2.03
C THR A 152 -46.81 2.57 -1.25
N ARG A 153 -45.70 3.27 -0.96
CA ARG A 153 -45.72 4.58 -0.30
C ARG A 153 -46.44 5.62 -1.14
N THR A 154 -46.13 5.73 -2.43
CA THR A 154 -46.78 6.67 -3.35
C THR A 154 -48.28 6.40 -3.47
N GLY A 155 -48.70 5.15 -3.67
CA GLY A 155 -50.13 4.82 -3.76
C GLY A 155 -50.92 5.04 -2.46
N ILE A 156 -50.26 5.01 -1.29
CA ILE A 156 -50.88 5.40 -0.01
C ILE A 156 -50.99 6.92 0.10
N GLN A 157 -49.98 7.66 -0.38
CA GLN A 157 -49.97 9.13 -0.40
C GLN A 157 -51.10 9.66 -1.30
N ASP A 158 -51.19 9.18 -2.55
CA ASP A 158 -52.20 9.59 -3.52
C ASP A 158 -53.63 9.37 -3.00
N ARG A 159 -53.87 8.28 -2.26
CA ARG A 159 -55.19 7.99 -1.69
C ARG A 159 -55.59 8.97 -0.58
N ARG A 160 -54.63 9.48 0.21
CA ARG A 160 -54.91 10.46 1.27
C ARG A 160 -55.26 11.82 0.69
N ASP A 161 -54.55 12.21 -0.38
CA ASP A 161 -54.72 13.51 -1.04
C ASP A 161 -56.07 13.62 -1.78
N LEU A 162 -56.66 12.49 -2.21
CA LEU A 162 -58.01 12.42 -2.81
C LEU A 162 -59.18 12.56 -1.81
N THR A 163 -58.90 12.54 -0.51
CA THR A 163 -59.91 12.58 0.56
C THR A 163 -59.84 13.82 1.46
N SER A 164 -58.97 14.78 1.14
CA SER A 164 -58.87 16.11 1.79
C SER A 164 -59.44 17.19 0.88
#